data_AF-A0A1F3TQX6-F1
#
_entry.id   AF-A0A1F3TQX6-F1
#
_cell.length_a   1.000
_cell.length_b   1.000
_cell.length_c   1.000
_cell.angle_alpha   90.00
_cell.angle_beta   90.00
_cell.angle_gamma   90.00
#
_symmetry.space_group_name_H-M   'P 1'
#
loop_
_entity.id
_entity.type
_entity.pdbx_description
1 polymer ?
#
loop_
_entity_poly.entity_id
_entity_poly.type
_entity_poly.pdbx_seq_one_letter_code
_entity_poly.pdbx_strand_id
1 'polypeptide(L)' 'MIRPLPQCLKEIADFPEDIRGDLADALARLDNGQSLSMPLSRPMPSIGKGVHELRFEIVLEFTESFIF' A
#
# COMPACT_ATOMS: atom_id res chain seq x y z
N MET A 1 -10.93 3.35 12.91
CA MET A 1 -9.57 2.82 13.06
C MET A 1 -9.47 1.44 12.43
N ILE A 2 -8.86 1.38 11.25
CA ILE A 2 -8.49 0.14 10.56
C ILE A 2 -7.40 -0.57 11.36
N ARG A 3 -7.55 -1.88 11.55
CA ARG A 3 -6.60 -2.70 12.32
C ARG A 3 -6.11 -3.85 11.45
N PRO A 4 -4.79 -3.93 11.17
CA PRO A 4 -4.21 -5.08 10.51
C PRO A 4 -4.40 -6.35 11.35
N LEU A 5 -4.47 -7.50 10.67
CA LEU A 5 -4.41 -8.78 11.34
C LEU A 5 -3.02 -8.96 11.98
N PRO A 6 -2.91 -9.56 13.18
CA PRO A 6 -1.61 -9.77 13.85
C PRO A 6 -0.60 -10.51 12.97
N GLN A 7 -1.08 -11.43 12.13
CA GLN A 7 -0.28 -12.22 11.21
C GLN A 7 0.31 -11.42 10.05
N CYS A 8 -0.09 -10.16 9.85
CA CYS A 8 0.42 -9.29 8.79
C CYS A 8 1.43 -8.25 9.32
N LEU A 9 1.58 -8.14 10.64
CA LEU A 9 2.41 -7.08 11.25
C LEU A 9 3.88 -7.24 10.90
N LYS A 10 4.36 -8.48 10.79
CA LYS A 10 5.74 -8.77 10.44
C LYS A 10 6.03 -8.36 8.98
N GLU A 11 5.14 -8.74 8.09
CA GLU A 11 5.21 -8.49 6.65
C GLU A 11 5.15 -6.99 6.36
N ILE A 12 4.28 -6.25 7.07
CA ILE A 12 4.21 -4.79 6.97
C ILE A 12 5.50 -4.14 7.47
N ALA A 13 6.12 -4.67 8.54
CA ALA A 13 7.36 -4.14 9.08
C ALA A 13 8.55 -4.38 8.12
N ASP A 14 8.52 -5.48 7.37
CA ASP A 14 9.55 -5.87 6.39
C ASP A 14 9.46 -5.08 5.07
N PHE A 15 8.42 -4.26 4.85
CA PHE A 15 8.31 -3.43 3.65
C PHE A 15 9.33 -2.28 3.62
N PRO A 16 9.76 -1.85 2.42
CA PRO A 16 10.54 -0.63 2.24
C PRO A 16 9.85 0.58 2.88
N GLU A 17 10.63 1.54 3.35
CA GLU A 17 10.11 2.71 4.07
C GLU A 17 9.06 3.50 3.26
N ASP A 18 9.33 3.73 1.98
CA ASP A 18 8.41 4.43 1.07
C ASP A 18 7.05 3.71 0.97
N ILE A 19 7.08 2.39 0.83
CA ILE A 19 5.87 1.56 0.73
C ILE A 19 5.08 1.58 2.04
N ARG A 20 5.76 1.60 3.18
CA ARG A 20 5.08 1.75 4.47
C ARG A 20 4.41 3.11 4.60
N GLY A 21 5.05 4.17 4.09
CA GLY A 21 4.49 5.53 4.03
C GLY A 21 3.21 5.56 3.19
N ASP A 22 3.29 5.07 1.96
CA ASP A 22 2.12 5.00 1.06
C ASP A 22 0.99 4.14 1.62
N LEU A 23 1.33 3.04 2.30
CA LEU A 23 0.36 2.20 2.98
C LEU A 23 -0.31 2.94 4.13
N ALA A 24 0.45 3.66 4.96
CA ALA A 24 -0.09 4.45 6.06
C ALA A 24 -1.06 5.53 5.55
N ASP A 25 -0.72 6.22 4.47
CA ASP A 25 -1.58 7.21 3.83
C ASP A 25 -2.86 6.59 3.26
N ALA A 26 -2.75 5.44 2.58
CA ALA A 26 -3.91 4.71 2.08
C ALA A 26 -4.87 4.29 3.21
N LEU A 27 -4.32 3.79 4.33
CA LEU A 27 -5.10 3.43 5.52
C LEU A 27 -5.76 4.66 6.16
N ALA A 28 -5.07 5.79 6.25
CA ALA A 28 -5.63 7.04 6.78
C ALA A 28 -6.81 7.54 5.93
N ARG A 29 -6.70 7.46 4.61
CA ARG A 29 -7.79 7.83 3.68
C ARG A 29 -9.01 6.94 3.89
N LEU A 30 -8.81 5.62 4.00
CA LEU A 30 -9.88 4.68 4.28
C LEU A 30 -10.52 4.93 5.66
N ASP A 31 -9.74 5.28 6.69
CA ASP A 31 -10.27 5.58 8.02
C ASP A 31 -11.14 6.86 8.03
N ASN A 32 -10.82 7.80 7.14
CA ASN A 32 -11.65 8.99 6.86
C ASN A 32 -12.90 8.70 6.01
N GLY A 33 -13.18 7.43 5.70
CA GLY A 33 -14.34 7.02 4.89
C GLY A 33 -14.17 7.26 3.39
N GLN A 34 -12.95 7.61 2.93
CA GLN A 34 -12.68 7.74 1.51
C GLN A 34 -12.57 6.34 0.88
N SER A 35 -13.06 6.22 -0.35
CA SER A 35 -12.86 5.00 -1.15
C SER A 35 -11.58 5.10 -1.95
N LEU A 36 -10.83 4.00 -2.03
CA LEU A 36 -9.67 3.88 -2.92
C LEU A 36 -10.11 3.24 -4.23
N SER A 37 -9.63 3.78 -5.34
CA SER A 37 -9.94 3.32 -6.70
C SER A 37 -8.69 2.83 -7.41
N MET A 38 -8.87 2.29 -8.62
CA MET A 38 -7.76 2.02 -9.52
C MET A 38 -6.93 3.31 -9.77
N PRO A 39 -5.61 3.20 -9.96
CA PRO A 39 -4.82 1.96 -10.04
C PRO A 39 -4.44 1.37 -8.66
N LEU A 40 -4.53 2.17 -7.59
CA LEU A 40 -4.10 1.80 -6.25
C LEU A 40 -4.90 0.63 -5.65
N SER A 41 -6.21 0.57 -5.89
CA SER A 41 -7.09 -0.46 -5.35
C SER A 41 -7.80 -1.24 -6.44
N ARG A 42 -7.61 -2.56 -6.47
CA ARG A 42 -8.31 -3.47 -7.38
C ARG A 42 -9.29 -4.37 -6.61
N PRO A 43 -10.58 -4.40 -6.98
CA PRO A 43 -11.53 -5.32 -6.35
C PRO A 43 -11.19 -6.79 -6.70
N MET A 44 -11.34 -7.68 -5.71
CA MET A 44 -11.08 -9.12 -5.83
C MET A 44 -12.38 -9.94 -5.62
N PRO A 45 -13.36 -9.87 -6.54
CA PRO A 45 -14.66 -10.51 -6.35
C PRO A 45 -14.58 -12.04 -6.26
N SER A 46 -13.52 -12.66 -6.78
CA SER A 46 -13.27 -14.11 -6.68
C SER A 46 -12.84 -14.57 -5.28
N ILE A 47 -12.31 -13.67 -4.45
CA ILE A 47 -11.91 -13.98 -3.06
C ILE A 47 -13.08 -13.73 -2.10
N GLY A 48 -13.80 -12.63 -2.30
CA GLY A 48 -14.96 -12.30 -1.49
C GLY A 48 -15.55 -10.93 -1.80
N LYS A 49 -16.78 -10.71 -1.32
CA LYS A 49 -17.45 -9.41 -1.43
C LYS A 49 -16.71 -8.36 -0.60
N GLY A 50 -16.37 -7.22 -1.21
CA GLY A 50 -15.69 -6.11 -0.53
C GLY A 50 -14.21 -6.33 -0.28
N VAL A 51 -13.60 -7.36 -0.88
CA VAL A 51 -12.16 -7.61 -0.82
C VAL A 51 -11.47 -6.81 -1.92
N HIS A 52 -10.39 -6.12 -1.56
CA HIS A 52 -9.59 -5.30 -2.47
C HIS A 52 -8.11 -5.60 -2.28
N GLU A 53 -7.36 -5.61 -3.37
CA GLU A 53 -5.90 -5.63 -3.41
C GLU A 53 -5.40 -4.17 -3.47
N LEU A 54 -4.43 -3.81 -2.62
CA LEU A 54 -3.70 -2.55 -2.71
C LEU A 54 -2.39 -2.76 -3.47
N ARG A 55 -2.10 -1.87 -4.42
CA ARG A 55 -0.97 -1.95 -5.34
C ARG A 55 -0.06 -0.74 -5.15
N PHE A 56 1.15 -1.00 -4.69
CA PHE A 56 2.17 0.02 -4.49
C PHE A 56 3.32 -0.20 -5.45
N GLU A 57 3.90 0.87 -5.97
CA GLU A 57 5.05 0.86 -6.87
C GLU A 57 6.26 1.45 -6.14
N ILE A 58 7.41 0.77 -6.20
CA ILE A 58 8.66 1.29 -5.65
C ILE A 58 9.27 2.19 -6.72
N VAL A 59 9.43 3.48 -6.41
CA VAL A 59 10.21 4.40 -7.24
C VAL A 59 11.67 4.26 -6.83
N LEU A 60 12.44 3.50 -7.61
CA LEU A 60 13.88 3.48 -7.46
C LEU A 60 14.43 4.76 -8.09
N GLU A 61 14.79 5.75 -7.27
CA GLU A 61 15.60 6.88 -7.73
C GLU A 61 17.01 6.36 -8.06
N PHE A 62 17.24 6.04 -9.34
CA PHE A 62 18.59 5.88 -9.85
C PHE A 62 19.25 7.25 -9.89
N THR A 63 20.05 7.56 -8.87
CA THR A 63 20.99 8.68 -8.96
C THR A 63 22.07 8.28 -9.98
N GLU A 64 21.85 8.61 -11.25
CA GLU A 64 22.93 8.59 -12.24
C GLU A 64 23.98 9.59 -11.78
N SER A 65 25.00 9.06 -11.09
CA SER A 65 26.24 9.78 -10.85
C SER A 65 26.93 9.90 -12.19
N PHE A 66 26.60 10.96 -12.95
CA PHE A 66 27.42 11.39 -14.08
C PHE A 66 28.78 11.81 -13.51
N ILE A 67 29.71 10.85 -13.48
CA ILE A 67 31.13 11.13 -13.31
C ILE A 67 31.58 11.72 -14.66
N PHE A 68 31.68 13.05 -14.72
CA PHE A 68 32.46 13.77 -15.73
C PHE A 68 33.88 14.00 -15.24
#